data_AF-A0A930K6S9-F1
#
_entry.id   AF-A0A930K6S9-F1
#
_cell.length_a   1.000
_cell.length_b   1.000
_cell.length_c   1.000
_cell.angle_alpha   90.00
_cell.angle_beta   90.00
_cell.angle_gamma   90.00
#
_symmetry.space_group_name_H-M   'P 1'
#
loop_
_entity.id
_entity.type
_entity.pdbx_description
1 polymer ?
#
loop_
_entity_poly.entity_id
_entity_poly.type
_entity_poly.pdbx_seq_one_letter_code
_entity_poly.pdbx_strand_id
1 'polypeptide(L)'
;MKKIFSLLAVCVMTMLISCADYEEGIKVVNFDVKLEFPSTYDGSYEGLRVELQDAVASTFVDSTDAQGIAHFSVPSGLYKVSSSARKETTDYRYFFNGAKSQVVVAVDSPRVVTLPLVMSKKRIVN
;
A
#
# COMPACT_ATOMS: atom_id res chain seq x y z
N MET A 1 -19.36 57.63 -6.28
CA MET A 1 -19.44 56.23 -6.74
C MET A 1 -18.08 55.59 -7.05
N LYS A 2 -17.11 56.29 -7.69
CA LYS A 2 -15.75 55.76 -7.99
C LYS A 2 -14.98 55.15 -6.81
N LYS A 3 -15.09 55.73 -5.60
CA LYS A 3 -14.37 55.25 -4.39
C LYS A 3 -14.91 53.91 -3.86
N ILE A 4 -16.20 53.64 -4.01
CA ILE A 4 -16.85 52.37 -3.59
C ILE A 4 -16.48 51.25 -4.57
N PHE A 5 -16.47 51.56 -5.88
CA PHE A 5 -15.99 50.62 -6.91
C PHE A 5 -14.50 50.27 -6.74
N SER A 6 -13.67 51.23 -6.31
CA SER A 6 -12.27 50.99 -6.03
C SER A 6 -12.05 50.07 -4.82
N LEU A 7 -12.90 50.16 -3.79
CA LEU A 7 -12.81 49.35 -2.58
C LEU A 7 -13.27 47.90 -2.84
N LEU A 8 -14.32 47.73 -3.65
CA LEU A 8 -14.84 46.43 -4.04
C LEU A 8 -13.83 45.65 -4.92
N ALA A 9 -13.12 46.35 -5.80
CA ALA A 9 -12.08 45.75 -6.64
C ALA A 9 -10.89 45.19 -5.83
N VAL A 10 -10.49 45.88 -4.75
CA VAL A 10 -9.41 45.41 -3.87
C VAL A 10 -9.83 44.17 -3.07
N CYS A 11 -11.07 44.13 -2.57
CA CYS A 11 -11.59 42.96 -1.85
C CYS A 11 -11.71 41.70 -2.73
N VAL A 12 -12.09 41.86 -4.00
CA VAL A 12 -12.18 40.74 -4.96
C VAL A 12 -10.79 40.23 -5.34
N MET A 13 -9.79 41.11 -5.46
CA MET A 13 -8.40 40.70 -5.70
C MET A 13 -7.78 39.94 -4.52
N THR A 14 -8.13 40.24 -3.28
CA THR A 14 -7.63 39.50 -2.11
C THR A 14 -8.24 38.11 -1.95
N MET A 15 -9.41 37.83 -2.53
CA MET A 15 -10.02 36.48 -2.51
C MET A 15 -9.43 35.52 -3.54
N LEU A 16 -8.76 36.02 -4.58
CA LEU A 16 -8.13 35.17 -5.60
C LEU A 16 -6.78 34.57 -5.15
N ILE A 17 -6.24 34.99 -4.01
CA ILE A 17 -4.95 34.53 -3.47
C ILE A 17 -5.14 33.46 -2.38
N SER A 18 -6.37 33.19 -1.91
CA SER A 18 -6.60 32.25 -0.80
C SER A 18 -6.61 30.77 -1.20
N CYS A 19 -6.33 30.45 -2.47
CA CYS A 19 -6.11 29.09 -2.95
C CYS A 19 -4.74 28.97 -3.62
N ALA A 20 -3.71 29.56 -3.02
CA ALA A 20 -2.37 29.04 -3.25
C ALA A 20 -2.38 27.60 -2.71
N ASP A 21 -2.39 26.63 -3.61
CA ASP A 21 -2.25 25.20 -3.29
C ASP A 21 -1.00 25.04 -2.43
N TYR A 22 -1.21 24.91 -1.12
CA TYR A 22 -0.19 24.41 -0.22
C TYR A 22 -0.11 22.91 -0.48
N GLU A 23 0.61 22.54 -1.55
CA GLU A 23 1.07 21.17 -1.78
C GLU A 23 2.18 20.84 -0.76
N GLU A 24 1.85 20.88 0.53
CA GLU A 24 2.58 20.11 1.54
C GLU A 24 2.10 18.65 1.44
N GLY A 25 2.28 18.06 0.25
CA GLY A 25 2.05 16.64 0.03
C GLY A 25 3.01 15.85 0.92
N ILE A 26 2.46 14.93 1.73
CA ILE A 26 3.28 14.00 2.51
C ILE A 26 4.16 13.24 1.51
N LYS A 27 5.49 13.38 1.63
CA LYS A 27 6.43 12.68 0.76
C LYS A 27 6.28 11.17 0.94
N VAL A 28 5.86 10.51 -0.12
CA VAL A 28 5.72 9.05 -0.21
C VAL A 28 6.97 8.41 -0.80
N VAL A 29 7.20 7.16 -0.43
CA VAL A 29 8.30 6.31 -0.88
C VAL A 29 7.70 5.10 -1.59
N ASN A 30 8.21 4.79 -2.78
CA ASN A 30 7.85 3.55 -3.47
C ASN A 30 8.50 2.36 -2.74
N PHE A 31 7.66 1.40 -2.37
CA PHE A 31 8.03 0.27 -1.55
C PHE A 31 7.30 -0.99 -2.02
N ASP A 32 8.06 -2.02 -2.32
CA ASP A 32 7.56 -3.28 -2.85
C ASP A 32 7.64 -4.38 -1.79
N VAL A 33 6.61 -5.20 -1.72
CA VAL A 33 6.58 -6.40 -0.89
C VAL A 33 6.55 -7.61 -1.80
N LYS A 34 7.63 -8.39 -1.82
CA LYS A 34 7.70 -9.66 -2.55
C LYS A 34 7.30 -10.80 -1.65
N LEU A 35 6.22 -11.51 -2.00
CA LEU A 35 5.80 -12.72 -1.31
C LEU A 35 6.72 -13.89 -1.70
N GLU A 36 7.27 -14.57 -0.71
CA GLU A 36 8.06 -15.78 -0.90
C GLU A 36 7.18 -17.00 -0.62
N PHE A 37 6.74 -17.64 -1.70
CA PHE A 37 5.90 -18.82 -1.66
C PHE A 37 6.74 -20.08 -1.33
N PRO A 38 6.16 -21.07 -0.63
CA PRO A 38 6.82 -22.36 -0.47
C PRO A 38 7.13 -23.01 -1.82
N SER A 39 8.28 -23.67 -1.94
CA SER A 39 8.74 -24.30 -3.19
C SER A 39 7.80 -25.36 -3.77
N THR A 40 6.88 -25.88 -2.96
CA THR A 40 5.84 -26.85 -3.37
C THR A 40 4.62 -26.20 -4.02
N TYR A 41 4.55 -24.87 -4.05
CA TYR A 41 3.44 -24.15 -4.69
C TYR A 41 3.80 -23.83 -6.14
N ASP A 42 2.93 -24.23 -7.07
CA ASP A 42 3.09 -24.10 -8.51
C ASP A 42 1.97 -23.27 -9.17
N GLY A 43 1.08 -22.68 -8.37
CA GLY A 43 -0.01 -21.84 -8.85
C GLY A 43 0.42 -20.40 -9.15
N SER A 44 -0.56 -19.59 -9.59
CA SER A 44 -0.34 -18.16 -9.84
C SER A 44 0.11 -17.42 -8.58
N TYR A 45 1.00 -16.43 -8.73
CA TYR A 45 1.42 -15.54 -7.64
C TYR A 45 0.60 -14.25 -7.54
N GLU A 46 -0.31 -14.03 -8.47
CA GLU A 46 -1.06 -12.77 -8.62
C GLU A 46 -2.30 -12.72 -7.72
N GLY A 47 -2.68 -11.51 -7.31
CA GLY A 47 -3.94 -11.24 -6.61
C GLY A 47 -3.95 -11.65 -5.13
N LEU A 48 -2.79 -11.88 -4.50
CA LEU A 48 -2.72 -12.06 -3.05
C LEU A 48 -2.69 -10.70 -2.37
N ARG A 49 -3.64 -10.47 -1.47
CA ARG A 49 -3.71 -9.26 -0.66
C ARG A 49 -2.49 -9.15 0.26
N VAL A 50 -1.88 -7.96 0.26
CA VAL A 50 -0.81 -7.56 1.17
C VAL A 50 -1.24 -6.30 1.90
N GLU A 51 -0.96 -6.24 3.20
CA GLU A 51 -1.30 -5.12 4.07
C GLU A 51 -0.03 -4.56 4.71
N LEU A 52 0.10 -3.23 4.68
CA LEU A 52 1.07 -2.47 5.46
C LEU A 52 0.31 -1.72 6.54
N GLN A 53 0.61 -1.99 7.81
CA GLN A 53 0.07 -1.25 8.94
C GLN A 53 1.17 -0.39 9.57
N ASP A 54 0.95 0.92 9.67
CA ASP A 54 1.89 1.83 10.33
C ASP A 54 1.78 1.79 11.87
N ALA A 55 2.61 2.58 12.55
CA ALA A 55 2.64 2.66 14.01
C ALA A 55 1.38 3.27 14.65
N VAL A 56 0.56 4.01 13.88
CA VAL A 56 -0.72 4.59 14.33
C VAL A 56 -1.93 3.79 13.83
N ALA A 57 -1.69 2.58 13.35
CA ALA A 57 -2.67 1.63 12.84
C ALA A 57 -3.37 2.02 11.52
N SER A 58 -2.86 2.99 10.76
CA SER A 58 -3.28 3.21 9.38
C SER A 58 -2.92 1.98 8.56
N THR A 59 -3.82 1.55 7.69
CA THR A 59 -3.65 0.34 6.88
C THR A 59 -3.65 0.69 5.40
N PHE A 60 -2.57 0.32 4.72
CA PHE A 60 -2.43 0.40 3.27
C PHE A 60 -2.53 -1.01 2.70
N VAL A 61 -3.16 -1.14 1.55
CA VAL A 61 -3.50 -2.44 0.97
C VAL A 61 -3.16 -2.41 -0.50
N ASP A 62 -2.50 -3.46 -0.97
CA ASP A 62 -2.36 -3.75 -2.39
C ASP A 62 -2.45 -5.27 -2.63
N SER A 63 -2.46 -5.69 -3.90
CA SER A 63 -2.44 -7.10 -4.30
C SER A 63 -1.23 -7.41 -5.17
N THR A 64 -0.72 -8.63 -5.07
CA THR A 64 0.45 -9.03 -5.84
C THR A 64 0.21 -9.07 -7.35
N ASP A 65 1.24 -8.74 -8.12
CA ASP A 65 1.35 -8.96 -9.55
C ASP A 65 1.69 -10.43 -9.91
N ALA A 66 1.93 -10.70 -11.21
CA ALA A 66 2.31 -12.02 -11.71
C ALA A 66 3.65 -12.55 -11.14
N GLN A 67 4.49 -11.67 -10.62
CA GLN A 67 5.78 -11.97 -10.02
C GLN A 67 5.68 -12.17 -8.50
N GLY A 68 4.49 -12.01 -7.92
CA GLY A 68 4.26 -12.13 -6.48
C GLY A 68 4.65 -10.86 -5.70
N ILE A 69 4.66 -9.70 -6.35
CA ILE A 69 5.08 -8.42 -5.78
C ILE A 69 3.87 -7.50 -5.63
N ALA A 70 3.64 -6.97 -4.43
CA ALA A 70 2.68 -5.90 -4.19
C ALA A 70 3.41 -4.55 -4.11
N HIS A 71 2.86 -3.53 -4.74
CA HIS A 71 3.50 -2.23 -4.97
C HIS A 71 2.82 -1.14 -4.14
N PHE A 72 3.58 -0.51 -3.25
CA PHE A 72 3.07 0.55 -2.38
C PHE A 72 3.75 1.88 -2.65
N SER A 73 3.01 2.95 -2.39
CA SER A 73 3.54 4.30 -2.25
C SER A 73 3.06 4.85 -0.91
N VAL A 74 3.93 4.81 0.10
CA VAL A 74 3.58 5.11 1.50
C VAL A 74 4.56 6.09 2.13
N PRO A 75 4.15 6.87 3.15
CA PRO A 75 5.07 7.72 3.88
C PRO A 75 6.27 6.96 4.46
N SER A 76 7.37 7.65 4.72
CA SER A 76 8.47 7.05 5.48
C SER A 76 8.03 6.72 6.90
N GLY A 77 8.40 5.55 7.41
CA GLY A 77 7.95 5.11 8.72
C GLY A 77 8.26 3.65 9.03
N LEU A 78 7.73 3.20 10.17
CA LEU A 78 7.80 1.82 10.63
C LEU A 78 6.47 1.12 10.36
N TYR A 79 6.56 -0.04 9.71
CA TYR A 79 5.41 -0.80 9.27
C TYR A 79 5.45 -2.24 9.76
N LYS A 80 4.25 -2.80 9.94
CA LYS A 80 4.00 -4.24 9.97
C LYS A 80 3.44 -4.65 8.61
N VAL A 81 4.10 -5.60 7.97
CA VAL A 81 3.66 -6.20 6.71
C VAL A 81 2.93 -7.49 7.02
N SER A 82 1.78 -7.73 6.42
CA SER A 82 1.08 -9.01 6.52
C SER A 82 0.39 -9.40 5.22
N SER A 83 0.25 -10.70 5.00
CA SER A 83 -0.58 -11.27 3.95
C SER A 83 -1.34 -12.45 4.51
N SER A 84 -2.65 -12.49 4.23
CA SER A 84 -3.53 -13.61 4.53
C SER A 84 -4.44 -13.79 3.32
N ALA A 85 -4.22 -14.86 2.56
CA ALA A 85 -4.92 -15.08 1.30
C ALA A 85 -5.38 -16.53 1.16
N ARG A 86 -6.47 -16.71 0.40
CA ARG A 86 -7.01 -18.01 0.03
C ARG A 86 -7.05 -18.13 -1.49
N LYS A 87 -6.52 -19.23 -2.03
CA LYS A 87 -6.69 -19.59 -3.43
C LYS A 87 -7.39 -20.92 -3.55
N GLU A 88 -8.27 -21.05 -4.53
CA GLU A 88 -9.01 -22.29 -4.81
C GLU A 88 -8.66 -22.79 -6.20
N THR A 89 -8.50 -24.10 -6.29
CA THR A 89 -8.34 -24.88 -7.52
C THR A 89 -9.45 -25.93 -7.55
N THR A 90 -9.54 -26.72 -8.61
CA THR A 90 -10.50 -27.84 -8.69
C THR A 90 -10.36 -28.80 -7.51
N ASP A 91 -9.13 -29.14 -7.10
CA ASP A 91 -8.89 -30.20 -6.13
C ASP A 91 -8.56 -29.68 -4.73
N TYR A 92 -8.08 -28.44 -4.60
CA TYR A 92 -7.54 -27.91 -3.35
C TYR A 92 -7.92 -26.46 -3.10
N ARG A 93 -8.11 -26.15 -1.82
CA ARG A 93 -8.11 -24.81 -1.25
C ARG A 93 -6.79 -24.57 -0.53
N TYR A 94 -6.05 -23.57 -0.96
CA TYR A 94 -4.79 -23.11 -0.39
C TYR A 94 -5.03 -21.93 0.54
N PHE A 95 -4.31 -21.91 1.66
CA PHE A 95 -4.28 -20.80 2.61
C PHE A 95 -2.84 -20.35 2.79
N PHE A 96 -2.59 -19.08 2.55
CA PHE A 96 -1.29 -18.43 2.67
C PHE A 96 -1.33 -17.43 3.81
N ASN A 97 -0.32 -17.47 4.67
CA ASN A 97 -0.19 -16.53 5.78
C ASN A 97 1.27 -16.11 5.92
N GLY A 98 1.52 -14.81 6.12
CA GLY A 98 2.83 -14.27 6.45
C GLY A 98 2.69 -12.95 7.19
N ALA A 99 3.60 -12.69 8.13
CA ALA A 99 3.69 -11.41 8.81
C ALA A 99 5.14 -11.07 9.15
N LYS A 100 5.49 -9.79 9.02
CA LYS A 100 6.81 -9.25 9.36
C LYS A 100 6.64 -7.87 10.00
N SER A 101 7.10 -7.72 11.24
CA SER A 101 7.06 -6.46 11.96
C SER A 101 8.35 -5.67 11.80
N GLN A 102 8.33 -4.41 12.23
CA GLN A 102 9.51 -3.53 12.28
C GLN A 102 10.17 -3.31 10.90
N VAL A 103 9.37 -3.26 9.84
CA VAL A 103 9.85 -2.95 8.49
C VAL A 103 10.00 -1.45 8.36
N VAL A 104 11.23 -0.99 8.13
CA VAL A 104 11.55 0.42 7.95
C VAL A 104 11.36 0.78 6.48
N VAL A 105 10.52 1.77 6.21
CA VAL A 105 10.38 2.40 4.90
C VAL A 105 10.99 3.79 4.97
N ALA A 106 12.09 3.99 4.26
CA ALA A 106 12.80 5.26 4.15
C ALA A 106 13.38 5.42 2.73
N VAL A 107 13.68 6.66 2.33
CA VAL A 107 14.18 6.99 0.99
C VAL A 107 15.47 6.25 0.63
N ASP A 108 16.31 5.97 1.63
CA ASP A 108 17.60 5.29 1.59
C ASP A 108 17.53 3.79 1.95
N SER A 109 16.35 3.29 2.31
CA SER A 109 16.14 1.88 2.64
C SER A 109 15.97 1.00 1.40
N PRO A 110 16.20 -0.33 1.49
CA PRO A 110 15.85 -1.26 0.43
C PRO A 110 14.38 -1.11 0.04
N ARG A 111 14.12 -0.83 -1.24
CA ARG A 111 12.77 -0.60 -1.76
C ARG A 111 11.95 -1.88 -1.88
N VAL A 112 12.54 -3.04 -1.62
CA VAL A 112 11.87 -4.34 -1.71
C VAL A 112 12.09 -5.09 -0.41
N VAL A 113 11.01 -5.57 0.20
CA VAL A 113 11.07 -6.51 1.34
C VAL A 113 10.50 -7.86 0.94
N THR A 114 11.19 -8.93 1.29
CA THR A 114 10.67 -10.29 1.14
C THR A 114 9.84 -10.68 2.36
N LEU A 115 8.64 -11.22 2.11
CA LEU A 115 7.73 -11.76 3.11
C LEU A 115 7.55 -13.28 2.89
N PRO A 116 8.19 -14.12 3.71
CA PRO A 116 7.98 -15.57 3.67
C PRO A 116 6.54 -15.94 4.01
N LEU A 117 5.93 -16.78 3.19
CA LEU A 117 4.59 -17.32 3.41
C LEU A 117 4.65 -18.74 3.94
N VAL A 118 3.79 -19.01 4.92
CA VAL A 118 3.41 -20.36 5.31
C VAL A 118 2.15 -20.75 4.53
N MET A 119 2.19 -21.91 3.88
CA MET A 119 1.07 -22.47 3.12
C MET A 119 0.49 -23.69 3.83
N SER A 120 -0.84 -23.76 3.89
CA SER A 120 -1.56 -25.00 4.13
C SER A 120 -2.55 -25.25 2.99
N LYS A 121 -2.92 -26.52 2.74
CA LYS A 121 -3.93 -26.86 1.72
C LYS A 121 -4.93 -27.87 2.24
N LYS A 122 -6.17 -27.73 1.81
CA LYS A 122 -7.29 -28.64 2.11
C LYS A 122 -7.85 -29.17 0.80
N ARG A 123 -7.96 -30.50 0.66
CA ARG A 123 -8.61 -31.13 -0.50
C ARG A 123 -10.11 -30.78 -0.51
N ILE A 124 -10.64 -30.44 -1.68
CA ILE A 124 -12.07 -30.23 -1.89
C ILE A 124 -12.68 -31.61 -2.12
N VAL A 125 -13.65 -31.97 -1.28
CA VAL A 125 -14.43 -33.21 -1.42
C VAL A 125 -15.85 -32.76 -1.74
N ASN A 126 -16.30 -33.09 -2.94
CA ASN A 126 -17.67 -32.88 -3.38
C ASN A 126 -18.57 -34.01 -2.89
#